data_AF-A0A9E6UFE1-F1
#
_entry.id   AF-A0A9E6UFE1-F1
#
_cell.length_a   1.000
_cell.length_b   1.000
_cell.length_c   1.000
_cell.angle_alpha   90.00
_cell.angle_beta   90.00
_cell.angle_gamma   90.00
#
_symmetry.space_group_name_H-M   'P 1'
#
loop_
_entity.id
_entity.type
_entity.pdbx_description
1 polymer ?
#
loop_
_entity_poly.entity_id
_entity_poly.type
_entity_poly.pdbx_seq_one_letter_code
_entity_poly.pdbx_strand_id
1 'polypeptide(L)'
;MPEGGDILAAAIRSTTGEENPPGDAAEAGPDAPPGAEPLPTKEDPRLALNADRAAHHERLMALANAAIVELDRRLGRTLDLILHHPDFQRLESLWRGTRWLLDSCDDPMVVVRILDIRWIEIARDMERAMDFDQSKLFDLVYNEEYGHPGGRPYGMLVIDHALSHRPGRQGPTDDVVVLDGLADVAAAAFCPIVLGVHPSVMELDRFDDLDLRQDLAASLAHPSFRAWNRTRQRPDSRFLAAVMPHLLVREPWRGRDFPRLGFSWDEKVNSPDDLCWLNGSFALGYVTMRAMANFRWPAAIRGIVPPGEGGTVDGPVRHFLHADRHGVVARFATENAVSEAQEMALNNVGIIALRQMQHTGIAGFMNLPSMHSPPDIGGDIAQMNAKMSSMINYILCVSRFAHYVKVMARDWVGSYKDAAQCETLLQRWLHKYTTDDDDPSAQQRVQYPLREARVSVRENPAKPGSYECEIALRPHYQLDQLTSEFRLTTVVGGKGN
;
A
#
# COMPACT_ATOMS: atom_id res chain seq x y z
N MET A 1 -7.38 46.64 23.48
CA MET A 1 -8.49 46.83 24.46
C MET A 1 -9.81 46.62 23.76
N PRO A 2 -10.77 45.88 24.35
CA PRO A 2 -10.65 44.93 25.48
C PRO A 2 -10.64 43.48 24.93
N GLU A 3 -9.84 42.50 25.37
CA GLU A 3 -9.53 41.93 26.70
C GLU A 3 -10.70 41.31 27.47
N GLY A 4 -10.54 40.03 27.81
CA GLY A 4 -11.39 39.21 28.67
C GLY A 4 -11.70 37.85 28.03
N GLY A 5 -11.38 36.69 28.59
CA GLY A 5 -10.86 36.37 29.91
C GLY A 5 -10.98 34.86 30.08
N ASP A 6 -9.83 34.27 30.38
CA ASP A 6 -9.52 32.95 30.95
C ASP A 6 -10.71 32.16 31.55
N ILE A 7 -11.08 31.04 30.91
CA ILE A 7 -12.14 30.10 31.37
C ILE A 7 -11.52 29.00 32.26
N LEU A 8 -10.45 29.31 33.00
CA LEU A 8 -9.70 28.34 33.80
C LEU A 8 -9.69 28.64 35.31
N ALA A 9 -10.66 29.41 35.81
CA ALA A 9 -10.74 29.83 37.22
C ALA A 9 -12.06 29.49 37.94
N ALA A 10 -12.74 28.40 37.56
CA ALA A 10 -13.98 27.95 38.22
C ALA A 10 -13.88 26.57 38.91
N ALA A 11 -12.67 26.02 39.05
CA ALA A 11 -12.42 24.85 39.89
C ALA A 11 -11.29 25.19 40.86
N ILE A 12 -11.47 24.85 42.13
CA ILE A 12 -10.54 25.07 43.25
C ILE A 12 -10.71 26.44 43.91
N ARG A 13 -11.75 26.57 44.76
CA ARG A 13 -11.74 27.44 45.95
C ARG A 13 -12.96 27.15 46.84
N SER A 14 -12.88 26.11 47.68
CA SER A 14 -13.58 26.07 48.97
C SER A 14 -13.08 24.88 49.83
N THR A 15 -11.83 24.97 50.28
CA THR A 15 -11.38 24.20 51.44
C THR A 15 -10.45 25.07 52.26
N THR A 16 -10.64 25.01 53.58
CA THR A 16 -9.80 25.53 54.68
C THR A 16 -9.95 27.01 55.04
N GLY A 17 -10.25 27.24 56.32
CA GLY A 17 -10.18 28.55 56.98
C GLY A 17 -11.03 28.59 58.25
N GLU A 18 -10.53 28.00 59.33
CA GLU A 18 -10.97 28.20 60.72
C GLU A 18 -10.83 29.68 61.13
N GLU A 19 -11.72 30.16 62.01
CA GLU A 19 -11.41 30.66 63.37
C GLU A 19 -12.56 31.52 63.95
N ASN A 20 -12.90 31.21 65.21
CA ASN A 20 -13.82 31.90 66.12
C ASN A 20 -13.26 33.30 66.52
N PRO A 21 -14.03 34.25 67.12
CA PRO A 21 -14.97 34.02 68.23
C PRO A 21 -16.24 34.89 68.24
N PRO A 22 -17.12 34.72 69.24
CA PRO A 22 -17.78 35.90 69.82
C PRO A 22 -17.67 35.94 71.34
N GLY A 23 -17.66 37.17 71.84
CA GLY A 23 -17.70 37.50 73.26
C GLY A 23 -19.12 37.65 73.81
N ASP A 24 -19.10 37.83 75.12
CA ASP A 24 -20.11 38.34 76.04
C ASP A 24 -21.17 37.40 76.61
N ALA A 25 -21.02 37.27 77.93
CA ALA A 25 -21.87 36.62 78.90
C ALA A 25 -23.00 37.57 79.36
N ALA A 26 -24.19 37.02 79.62
CA ALA A 26 -25.11 37.53 80.62
C ALA A 26 -26.13 36.44 81.03
N GLU A 27 -25.90 35.92 82.23
CA GLU A 27 -26.79 35.43 83.31
C GLU A 27 -28.28 35.05 83.12
N ALA A 28 -28.63 34.07 83.97
CA ALA A 28 -29.91 33.81 84.65
C ALA A 28 -30.91 32.82 83.99
N GLY A 29 -31.03 31.62 84.59
CA GLY A 29 -32.21 30.74 84.46
C GLY A 29 -33.37 31.21 85.36
N PRO A 30 -34.32 30.35 85.76
CA PRO A 30 -34.58 28.95 85.41
C PRO A 30 -36.04 28.74 84.90
N ASP A 31 -36.32 27.58 84.28
CA ASP A 31 -37.56 26.79 84.46
C ASP A 31 -37.75 25.83 83.29
N ALA A 32 -37.68 24.53 83.60
CA ALA A 32 -38.26 23.50 82.75
C ALA A 32 -39.76 23.41 83.04
N PRO A 33 -40.58 23.16 82.01
CA PRO A 33 -41.67 22.23 82.19
C PRO A 33 -41.60 21.06 81.18
N PRO A 34 -42.20 19.92 81.55
CA PRO A 34 -41.95 18.62 80.93
C PRO A 34 -42.86 18.41 79.72
N GLY A 35 -42.35 17.74 78.68
CA GLY A 35 -43.15 17.45 77.50
C GLY A 35 -42.36 16.79 76.39
N ALA A 36 -41.73 15.66 76.69
CA ALA A 36 -41.27 14.74 75.64
C ALA A 36 -42.51 14.07 75.04
N GLU A 37 -43.09 14.66 73.99
CA GLU A 37 -43.88 13.93 73.01
C GLU A 37 -42.91 13.44 71.91
N PRO A 38 -42.70 12.12 71.76
CA PRO A 38 -42.05 11.63 70.55
C PRO A 38 -43.07 11.74 69.42
N LEU A 39 -42.86 12.67 68.48
CA LEU A 39 -43.53 12.64 67.17
C LEU A 39 -43.21 11.27 66.53
N PRO A 40 -44.19 10.39 66.30
CA PRO A 40 -43.97 9.30 65.38
C PRO A 40 -44.20 9.89 64.00
N THR A 41 -43.14 10.26 63.28
CA THR A 41 -43.21 10.24 61.82
C THR A 41 -43.41 8.78 61.43
N LYS A 42 -44.68 8.33 61.48
CA LYS A 42 -45.11 7.13 60.75
C LYS A 42 -44.86 7.47 59.29
N GLU A 43 -43.69 7.10 58.79
CA GLU A 43 -43.45 7.03 57.36
C GLU A 43 -44.65 6.32 56.75
N ASP A 44 -45.33 7.01 55.85
CA ASP A 44 -46.57 6.51 55.27
C ASP A 44 -46.27 5.12 54.68
N PRO A 45 -46.89 4.03 55.16
CA PRO A 45 -46.50 2.68 54.76
C PRO A 45 -46.65 2.45 53.24
N ARG A 46 -47.44 3.29 52.57
CA ARG A 46 -47.54 3.36 51.10
C ARG A 46 -46.29 3.96 50.44
N LEU A 47 -45.67 4.99 51.03
CA LEU A 47 -44.42 5.58 50.55
C LEU A 47 -43.26 4.58 50.72
N ALA A 48 -43.18 3.90 51.88
CA ALA A 48 -42.19 2.85 52.13
C ALA A 48 -42.34 1.66 51.15
N LEU A 49 -43.57 1.21 50.88
CA LEU A 49 -43.85 0.16 49.91
C LEU A 49 -43.53 0.58 48.47
N ASN A 50 -43.81 1.83 48.08
CA ASN A 50 -43.46 2.36 46.77
C ASN A 50 -41.94 2.51 46.59
N ALA A 51 -41.23 2.93 47.64
CA ALA A 51 -39.77 2.99 47.66
C ALA A 51 -39.13 1.59 47.53
N ASP A 52 -39.67 0.58 48.23
CA ASP A 52 -39.21 -0.80 48.12
C ASP A 52 -39.47 -1.39 46.73
N ARG A 53 -40.63 -1.10 46.12
CA ARG A 53 -40.93 -1.49 44.74
C ARG A 53 -40.03 -0.79 43.73
N ALA A 54 -39.71 0.49 43.93
CA ALA A 54 -38.77 1.23 43.07
C ALA A 54 -37.35 0.66 43.19
N ALA A 55 -36.88 0.38 44.41
CA ALA A 55 -35.58 -0.24 44.66
C ALA A 55 -35.50 -1.67 44.08
N HIS A 56 -36.59 -2.44 44.17
CA HIS A 56 -36.68 -3.76 43.55
C HIS A 56 -36.63 -3.67 42.02
N HIS A 57 -37.36 -2.73 41.42
CA HIS A 57 -37.29 -2.48 39.97
C HIS A 57 -35.89 -2.07 39.53
N GLU A 58 -35.24 -1.16 40.26
CA GLU A 58 -33.87 -0.72 39.98
C GLU A 58 -32.87 -1.87 40.05
N ARG A 59 -32.98 -2.74 41.05
CA ARG A 59 -32.16 -3.97 41.16
C ARG A 59 -32.39 -4.93 39.99
N LEU A 60 -33.64 -5.14 39.58
CA LEU A 60 -33.96 -5.99 38.43
C LEU A 60 -33.40 -5.41 37.13
N MET A 61 -33.53 -4.10 36.93
CA MET A 61 -32.96 -3.41 35.76
C MET A 61 -31.43 -3.49 35.76
N ALA A 62 -30.78 -3.33 36.92
CA ALA A 62 -29.34 -3.51 37.05
C ALA A 62 -28.88 -4.94 36.72
N LEU A 63 -29.61 -5.96 37.18
CA LEU A 63 -29.33 -7.36 36.86
C LEU A 63 -29.54 -7.67 35.37
N ALA A 64 -30.61 -7.15 34.78
CA ALA A 64 -30.87 -7.29 33.34
C ALA A 64 -29.77 -6.62 32.51
N ASN A 65 -29.37 -5.39 32.87
CA ASN A 65 -28.27 -4.68 32.20
C ASN A 65 -26.94 -5.44 32.35
N ALA A 66 -26.64 -5.99 33.52
CA ALA A 66 -25.45 -6.81 33.73
C ALA A 66 -25.46 -8.08 32.86
N ALA A 67 -26.62 -8.73 32.72
CA ALA A 67 -26.78 -9.90 31.86
C ALA A 67 -26.60 -9.55 30.37
N ILE A 68 -27.13 -8.40 29.93
CA ILE A 68 -26.92 -7.88 28.57
C ILE A 68 -25.44 -7.62 28.31
N VAL A 69 -24.74 -6.94 29.22
CA VAL A 69 -23.29 -6.69 29.08
C VAL A 69 -22.50 -7.99 28.97
N GLU A 70 -22.84 -9.02 29.74
CA GLU A 70 -22.18 -10.32 29.63
C GLU A 70 -22.51 -11.05 28.32
N LEU A 71 -23.74 -10.92 27.81
CA LEU A 71 -24.13 -11.44 26.50
C LEU A 71 -23.32 -10.76 25.38
N ASP A 72 -23.29 -9.43 25.39
CA ASP A 72 -22.54 -8.61 24.43
C ASP A 72 -21.05 -8.98 24.45
N ARG A 73 -20.48 -9.19 25.64
CA ARG A 73 -19.09 -9.64 25.80
C ARG A 73 -18.84 -11.04 25.24
N ARG A 74 -19.83 -11.94 25.26
CA ARG A 74 -19.72 -13.28 24.66
C ARG A 74 -19.83 -13.20 23.15
N LEU A 75 -20.82 -12.47 22.63
CA LEU A 75 -21.00 -12.24 21.20
C LEU A 75 -19.78 -11.56 20.58
N GLY A 76 -19.27 -10.52 21.24
CA GLY A 76 -18.06 -9.81 20.80
C GLY A 76 -16.84 -10.72 20.70
N ARG A 77 -16.62 -11.59 21.71
CA ARG A 77 -15.52 -12.58 21.64
C ARG A 77 -15.69 -13.57 20.49
N THR A 78 -16.92 -14.00 20.19
CA THR A 78 -17.17 -14.88 19.05
C THR A 78 -16.91 -14.16 17.73
N LEU A 79 -17.30 -12.88 17.61
CA LEU A 79 -17.00 -12.08 16.43
C LEU A 79 -15.49 -11.87 16.26
N ASP A 80 -14.77 -11.50 17.31
CA ASP A 80 -13.31 -11.35 17.27
C ASP A 80 -12.65 -12.64 16.73
N LEU A 81 -13.05 -13.81 17.23
CA LEU A 81 -12.53 -15.10 16.76
C LEU A 81 -12.81 -15.38 15.27
N ILE A 82 -13.98 -14.96 14.76
CA ILE A 82 -14.33 -15.14 13.35
C ILE A 82 -13.53 -14.17 12.48
N LEU A 83 -13.45 -12.90 12.89
CA LEU A 83 -12.79 -11.84 12.14
C LEU A 83 -11.28 -12.00 12.11
N HIS A 84 -10.67 -12.52 13.18
CA HIS A 84 -9.23 -12.77 13.29
C HIS A 84 -8.82 -14.15 12.76
N HIS A 85 -9.76 -14.94 12.22
CA HIS A 85 -9.41 -16.20 11.59
C HIS A 85 -8.65 -15.94 10.27
N PRO A 86 -7.49 -16.57 10.03
CA PRO A 86 -6.63 -16.25 8.88
C PRO A 86 -7.33 -16.40 7.53
N ASP A 87 -8.16 -17.43 7.36
CA ASP A 87 -8.92 -17.63 6.12
C ASP A 87 -9.95 -16.51 5.88
N PHE A 88 -10.58 -16.01 6.94
CA PHE A 88 -11.54 -14.92 6.84
C PHE A 88 -10.83 -13.60 6.56
N GLN A 89 -9.73 -13.31 7.26
CA GLN A 89 -8.91 -12.12 7.00
C GLN A 89 -8.39 -12.07 5.58
N ARG A 90 -7.91 -13.20 5.03
CA ARG A 90 -7.46 -13.27 3.63
C ARG A 90 -8.58 -12.94 2.65
N LEU A 91 -9.77 -13.50 2.88
CA LEU A 91 -10.94 -13.20 2.05
C LEU A 91 -11.37 -11.73 2.19
N GLU A 92 -11.41 -11.23 3.42
CA GLU A 92 -11.80 -9.85 3.72
C GLU A 92 -10.82 -8.85 3.09
N SER A 93 -9.51 -9.07 3.25
CA SER A 93 -8.49 -8.16 2.74
C SER A 93 -8.50 -8.12 1.22
N LEU A 94 -8.58 -9.27 0.55
CA LEU A 94 -8.65 -9.37 -0.90
C LEU A 94 -9.86 -8.61 -1.47
N TRP A 95 -11.06 -8.85 -0.95
CA TRP A 95 -12.27 -8.20 -1.46
C TRP A 95 -12.36 -6.72 -1.12
N ARG A 96 -11.89 -6.31 0.07
CA ARG A 96 -11.81 -4.89 0.42
C ARG A 96 -10.76 -4.16 -0.40
N GLY A 97 -9.60 -4.76 -0.63
CA GLY A 97 -8.56 -4.21 -1.49
C GLY A 97 -9.00 -4.09 -2.94
N THR A 98 -9.69 -5.11 -3.45
CA THR A 98 -10.29 -5.08 -4.79
C THR A 98 -11.35 -3.99 -4.90
N ARG A 99 -12.24 -3.88 -3.92
CA ARG A 99 -13.23 -2.80 -3.86
C ARG A 99 -12.55 -1.43 -3.84
N TRP A 100 -11.52 -1.26 -3.01
CA TRP A 100 -10.76 -0.01 -2.95
C TRP A 100 -10.15 0.35 -4.31
N LEU A 101 -9.56 -0.62 -5.04
CA LEU A 101 -9.05 -0.38 -6.40
C LEU A 101 -10.14 0.06 -7.37
N LEU A 102 -11.32 -0.58 -7.33
CA LEU A 102 -12.43 -0.26 -8.21
C LEU A 102 -13.04 1.12 -7.89
N ASP A 103 -13.22 1.43 -6.60
CA ASP A 103 -13.78 2.70 -6.13
C ASP A 103 -12.81 3.88 -6.41
N SER A 104 -11.53 3.59 -6.64
CA SER A 104 -10.48 4.60 -6.82
C SER A 104 -10.37 5.19 -8.22
N CYS A 105 -10.95 4.56 -9.25
CA CYS A 105 -10.78 5.00 -10.63
C CYS A 105 -12.03 4.71 -11.48
N ASP A 106 -12.72 5.77 -11.89
CA ASP A 106 -13.92 5.71 -12.76
C ASP A 106 -13.62 6.18 -14.20
N ASP A 107 -12.44 5.86 -14.72
CA ASP A 107 -12.07 6.22 -16.10
C ASP A 107 -12.39 5.07 -17.08
N PRO A 108 -13.12 5.32 -18.19
CA PRO A 108 -13.55 4.29 -19.12
C PRO A 108 -12.41 3.60 -19.88
N MET A 109 -11.20 4.18 -19.91
CA MET A 109 -10.02 3.59 -20.52
C MET A 109 -9.27 2.65 -19.57
N VAL A 110 -9.55 2.71 -18.26
CA VAL A 110 -8.95 1.84 -17.26
C VAL A 110 -9.94 0.72 -16.95
N VAL A 111 -9.66 -0.48 -17.45
CA VAL A 111 -10.51 -1.66 -17.24
C VAL A 111 -9.80 -2.62 -16.31
N VAL A 112 -10.42 -2.92 -15.17
CA VAL A 112 -9.97 -3.96 -14.24
C VAL A 112 -10.70 -5.25 -14.56
N ARG A 113 -9.95 -6.33 -14.79
CA ARG A 113 -10.50 -7.69 -14.93
C ARG A 113 -10.02 -8.55 -13.77
N ILE A 114 -10.95 -9.30 -13.19
CA ILE A 114 -10.68 -10.16 -12.03
C ILE A 114 -10.67 -11.60 -12.51
N LEU A 115 -9.63 -12.34 -12.12
CA LEU A 115 -9.48 -13.76 -12.37
C LEU A 115 -9.33 -14.48 -11.02
N ASP A 116 -10.34 -15.24 -10.64
CA ASP A 116 -10.33 -16.01 -9.39
C ASP A 116 -9.63 -17.36 -9.60
N ILE A 117 -8.38 -17.45 -9.15
CA ILE A 117 -7.54 -18.64 -9.25
C ILE A 117 -6.68 -18.74 -7.98
N ARG A 118 -6.50 -19.96 -7.47
CA ARG A 118 -5.60 -20.20 -6.33
C ARG A 118 -4.16 -20.26 -6.79
N TRP A 119 -3.22 -19.76 -5.98
CA TRP A 119 -1.78 -19.81 -6.29
C TRP A 119 -1.28 -21.20 -6.69
N ILE A 120 -1.76 -22.25 -6.01
CA ILE A 120 -1.37 -23.64 -6.31
C ILE A 120 -1.79 -24.10 -7.72
N GLU A 121 -2.83 -23.51 -8.30
CA GLU A 121 -3.27 -23.81 -9.66
C GLU A 121 -2.36 -23.14 -10.69
N ILE A 122 -1.94 -21.90 -10.43
CA ILE A 122 -0.91 -21.20 -11.23
C ILE A 122 0.40 -21.97 -11.18
N ALA A 123 0.85 -22.36 -9.99
CA ALA A 123 2.08 -23.13 -9.81
C ALA A 123 2.05 -24.45 -10.58
N ARG A 124 0.94 -25.21 -10.46
CA ARG A 124 0.77 -26.48 -11.19
C ARG A 124 0.68 -26.30 -12.69
N ASP A 125 0.11 -25.20 -13.18
CA ASP A 125 0.05 -24.90 -14.61
C ASP A 125 1.47 -24.67 -15.17
N MET A 126 2.28 -23.86 -14.46
CA MET A 126 3.68 -23.63 -14.83
C MET A 126 4.55 -24.89 -14.76
N GLU A 127 4.36 -25.73 -13.73
CA GLU A 127 5.13 -26.97 -13.57
C GLU A 127 4.75 -28.07 -14.59
N ARG A 128 3.50 -28.07 -15.07
CA ARG A 128 3.01 -29.08 -16.02
C ARG A 128 3.29 -28.73 -17.47
N ALA A 129 3.35 -27.43 -17.79
CA ALA A 129 3.65 -26.98 -19.13
C ALA A 129 5.09 -27.39 -19.49
N MET A 130 5.30 -27.89 -20.71
CA MET A 130 6.66 -28.20 -21.19
C MET A 130 7.48 -26.93 -21.39
N ASP A 131 6.81 -25.88 -21.86
CA ASP A 131 7.34 -24.54 -22.07
C ASP A 131 6.27 -23.51 -21.64
N PHE A 132 6.71 -22.28 -21.33
CA PHE A 132 5.81 -21.24 -20.82
C PHE A 132 4.68 -20.85 -21.78
N ASP A 133 4.90 -21.00 -23.09
CA ASP A 133 3.94 -20.66 -24.16
C ASP A 133 2.79 -21.67 -24.31
N GLN A 134 2.89 -22.83 -23.65
CA GLN A 134 1.86 -23.86 -23.60
C GLN A 134 1.07 -23.84 -22.28
N SER A 135 1.37 -22.89 -21.40
CA SER A 135 0.67 -22.73 -20.12
C SER A 135 -0.72 -22.09 -20.33
N LYS A 136 -1.65 -22.38 -19.41
CA LYS A 136 -2.98 -21.74 -19.44
C LYS A 136 -2.93 -20.26 -19.07
N LEU A 137 -2.00 -19.86 -18.22
CA LEU A 137 -1.80 -18.43 -17.97
C LEU A 137 -1.36 -17.70 -19.25
N PHE A 138 -0.46 -18.28 -20.04
CA PHE A 138 -0.06 -17.70 -21.33
C PHE A 138 -1.22 -17.63 -22.32
N ASP A 139 -2.06 -18.67 -22.38
CA ASP A 139 -3.27 -18.65 -23.21
C ASP A 139 -4.17 -17.44 -22.87
N LEU A 140 -4.46 -17.23 -21.59
CA LEU A 140 -5.34 -16.16 -21.11
C LEU A 140 -4.75 -14.75 -21.31
N VAL A 141 -3.45 -14.58 -21.05
CA VAL A 141 -2.80 -13.26 -21.06
C VAL A 141 -2.34 -12.89 -22.47
N TYR A 142 -1.71 -13.83 -23.18
CA TYR A 142 -1.16 -13.59 -24.51
C TYR A 142 -2.17 -13.97 -25.59
N ASN A 143 -2.58 -15.23 -25.71
CA ASN A 143 -3.31 -15.71 -26.89
C ASN A 143 -4.71 -15.10 -27.03
N GLU A 144 -5.46 -14.99 -25.95
CA GLU A 144 -6.83 -14.45 -25.95
C GLU A 144 -6.90 -12.93 -26.11
N GLU A 145 -5.85 -12.20 -25.71
CA GLU A 145 -5.87 -10.73 -25.69
C GLU A 145 -4.75 -10.11 -26.54
N TYR A 146 -3.49 -10.16 -26.11
CA TYR A 146 -2.39 -9.48 -26.82
C TYR A 146 -2.17 -10.02 -28.24
N GLY A 147 -2.22 -11.34 -28.41
CA GLY A 147 -2.10 -12.07 -29.66
C GLY A 147 -3.35 -12.00 -30.53
N HIS A 148 -4.53 -11.86 -29.92
CA HIS A 148 -5.81 -11.90 -30.62
C HIS A 148 -6.10 -10.61 -31.42
N PRO A 149 -6.59 -10.71 -32.68
CA PRO A 149 -7.07 -9.55 -33.42
C PRO A 149 -8.27 -8.90 -32.71
N GLY A 150 -8.18 -7.61 -32.37
CA GLY A 150 -9.22 -6.90 -31.64
C GLY A 150 -9.22 -7.11 -30.12
N GLY A 151 -8.30 -7.92 -29.59
CA GLY A 151 -8.08 -8.06 -28.15
C GLY A 151 -7.55 -6.78 -27.51
N ARG A 152 -7.71 -6.66 -26.19
CA ARG A 152 -7.26 -5.54 -25.37
C ARG A 152 -6.12 -6.01 -24.47
N PRO A 153 -4.85 -5.69 -24.80
CA PRO A 153 -3.72 -6.20 -24.06
C PRO A 153 -3.72 -5.71 -22.61
N TYR A 154 -3.35 -6.61 -21.69
CA TYR A 154 -3.23 -6.30 -20.28
C TYR A 154 -2.01 -5.40 -20.03
N GLY A 155 -2.21 -4.27 -19.34
CA GLY A 155 -1.14 -3.33 -19.02
C GLY A 155 -0.25 -3.80 -17.87
N MET A 156 -0.84 -4.44 -16.86
CA MET A 156 -0.16 -4.95 -15.66
C MET A 156 -1.03 -6.03 -15.03
N LEU A 157 -0.41 -7.04 -14.42
CA LEU A 157 -1.08 -8.05 -13.60
C LEU A 157 -0.72 -7.82 -12.13
N VAL A 158 -1.73 -7.79 -11.27
CA VAL A 158 -1.56 -7.73 -9.82
C VAL A 158 -1.99 -9.06 -9.26
N ILE A 159 -1.09 -9.75 -8.57
CA ILE A 159 -1.36 -11.06 -7.99
C ILE A 159 -1.35 -10.93 -6.47
N ASP A 160 -2.42 -11.40 -5.83
CA ASP A 160 -2.52 -11.48 -4.38
C ASP A 160 -1.82 -12.75 -3.84
N HIS A 161 -0.49 -12.74 -3.91
CA HIS A 161 0.35 -13.77 -3.31
C HIS A 161 1.61 -13.13 -2.72
N ALA A 162 2.04 -13.67 -1.58
CA ALA A 162 3.26 -13.24 -0.88
C ALA A 162 4.38 -14.23 -1.21
N LEU A 163 5.37 -13.78 -1.98
CA LEU A 163 6.48 -14.59 -2.44
C LEU A 163 7.38 -15.04 -1.29
N SER A 164 7.66 -16.33 -1.24
CA SER A 164 8.65 -16.91 -0.34
C SER A 164 9.84 -17.50 -1.11
N HIS A 165 11.03 -17.42 -0.53
CA HIS A 165 12.23 -18.06 -1.09
C HIS A 165 12.38 -19.54 -0.67
N ARG A 166 11.51 -20.02 0.22
CA ARG A 166 11.47 -21.43 0.67
C ARG A 166 10.06 -21.97 0.48
N PRO A 167 9.91 -23.25 0.09
CA PRO A 167 8.64 -23.94 0.20
C PRO A 167 8.25 -23.96 1.69
N GLY A 168 7.20 -23.20 2.02
CA GLY A 168 6.79 -22.96 3.39
C GLY A 168 5.96 -24.10 3.97
N ARG A 169 5.65 -24.00 5.26
CA ARG A 169 4.63 -24.86 5.90
C ARG A 169 3.22 -24.58 5.36
N GLN A 170 3.02 -23.43 4.71
CA GLN A 170 1.77 -22.92 4.16
C GLN A 170 1.52 -23.32 2.69
N GLY A 171 2.48 -23.95 2.00
CA GLY A 171 2.29 -24.41 0.62
C GLY A 171 3.38 -25.39 0.18
N PRO A 172 3.04 -26.49 -0.52
CA PRO A 172 4.02 -27.46 -1.02
C PRO A 172 4.78 -26.97 -2.27
N THR A 173 4.45 -25.79 -2.79
CA THR A 173 4.95 -25.25 -4.06
C THR A 173 6.21 -24.42 -3.86
N ASP A 174 7.16 -24.55 -4.79
CA ASP A 174 8.36 -23.71 -4.84
C ASP A 174 8.05 -22.44 -5.66
N ASP A 175 7.80 -21.33 -4.97
CA ASP A 175 7.48 -20.05 -5.61
C ASP A 175 8.58 -19.60 -6.58
N VAL A 176 9.85 -19.96 -6.34
CA VAL A 176 10.97 -19.54 -7.21
C VAL A 176 10.87 -20.16 -8.60
N VAL A 177 10.40 -21.40 -8.69
CA VAL A 177 10.19 -22.07 -9.99
C VAL A 177 9.06 -21.39 -10.76
N VAL A 178 7.99 -21.01 -10.06
CA VAL A 178 6.84 -20.30 -10.66
C VAL A 178 7.25 -18.92 -11.15
N LEU A 179 8.14 -18.21 -10.44
CA LEU A 179 8.62 -16.88 -10.83
C LEU A 179 9.30 -16.88 -12.20
N ASP A 180 10.08 -17.91 -12.53
CA ASP A 180 10.72 -18.02 -13.85
C ASP A 180 9.68 -18.10 -14.97
N GLY A 181 8.65 -18.96 -14.82
CA GLY A 181 7.56 -19.07 -15.79
C GLY A 181 6.73 -17.78 -15.89
N LEU A 182 6.45 -17.13 -14.76
CA LEU A 182 5.75 -15.85 -14.73
C LEU A 182 6.55 -14.74 -15.42
N ALA A 183 7.88 -14.69 -15.25
CA ALA A 183 8.75 -13.73 -15.94
C ALA A 183 8.66 -13.90 -17.46
N ASP A 184 8.69 -15.15 -17.94
CA ASP A 184 8.66 -15.47 -19.37
C ASP A 184 7.29 -15.08 -19.99
N VAL A 185 6.18 -15.39 -19.30
CA VAL A 185 4.83 -14.97 -19.72
C VAL A 185 4.68 -13.44 -19.72
N ALA A 186 5.18 -12.78 -18.67
CA ALA A 186 5.14 -11.32 -18.54
C ALA A 186 5.94 -10.63 -19.65
N ALA A 187 7.14 -11.14 -19.95
CA ALA A 187 7.99 -10.62 -21.01
C ALA A 187 7.36 -10.81 -22.40
N ALA A 188 6.78 -11.99 -22.67
CA ALA A 188 6.14 -12.28 -23.94
C ALA A 188 4.92 -11.37 -24.21
N ALA A 189 4.10 -11.12 -23.20
CA ALA A 189 2.91 -10.27 -23.31
C ALA A 189 3.19 -8.77 -23.11
N PHE A 190 4.43 -8.38 -22.79
CA PHE A 190 4.78 -7.04 -22.30
C PHE A 190 3.82 -6.60 -21.18
N CYS A 191 3.65 -7.44 -20.18
CA CYS A 191 2.70 -7.22 -19.10
C CYS A 191 3.40 -7.43 -17.75
N PRO A 192 3.90 -6.36 -17.11
CA PRO A 192 4.53 -6.48 -15.80
C PRO A 192 3.64 -7.12 -14.75
N ILE A 193 4.21 -7.99 -13.92
CA ILE A 193 3.53 -8.68 -12.83
C ILE A 193 4.00 -8.11 -11.50
N VAL A 194 3.06 -7.75 -10.65
CA VAL A 194 3.31 -7.24 -9.30
C VAL A 194 2.82 -8.25 -8.27
N LEU A 195 3.71 -8.62 -7.36
CA LEU A 195 3.50 -9.58 -6.28
C LEU A 195 3.90 -8.97 -4.93
N GLY A 196 3.37 -9.53 -3.85
CA GLY A 196 3.83 -9.22 -2.50
C GLY A 196 5.08 -10.01 -2.15
N VAL A 197 5.82 -9.56 -1.15
CA VAL A 197 6.91 -10.33 -0.54
C VAL A 197 6.43 -10.89 0.79
N HIS A 198 6.79 -12.14 1.12
CA HIS A 198 6.57 -12.69 2.45
C HIS A 198 7.72 -12.25 3.40
N PRO A 199 7.47 -11.92 4.68
CA PRO A 199 8.50 -11.50 5.63
C PRO A 199 9.73 -12.43 5.70
N SER A 200 9.53 -13.72 5.47
CA SER A 200 10.60 -14.73 5.46
C SER A 200 11.69 -14.49 4.41
N VAL A 201 11.42 -13.72 3.34
CA VAL A 201 12.45 -13.31 2.36
C VAL A 201 13.50 -12.41 3.00
N MET A 202 13.14 -11.65 4.04
CA MET A 202 14.06 -10.81 4.82
C MET A 202 14.60 -11.53 6.07
N GLU A 203 14.31 -12.83 6.21
CA GLU A 203 14.54 -13.60 7.43
C GLU A 203 13.80 -13.04 8.65
N LEU A 204 12.61 -12.49 8.41
CA LEU A 204 11.70 -11.98 9.44
C LEU A 204 10.48 -12.90 9.57
N ASP A 205 9.90 -12.94 10.77
CA ASP A 205 8.59 -13.56 10.98
C ASP A 205 7.46 -12.58 10.59
N ARG A 206 7.65 -11.28 10.82
CA ARG A 206 6.69 -10.20 10.56
C ARG A 206 7.38 -8.95 10.04
N PHE A 207 6.68 -8.07 9.32
CA PHE A 207 7.29 -6.80 8.91
C PHE A 207 7.43 -5.79 10.07
N ASP A 208 6.73 -5.98 11.18
CA ASP A 208 6.94 -5.19 12.41
C ASP A 208 8.38 -5.35 12.96
N ASP A 209 9.01 -6.51 12.72
CA ASP A 209 10.38 -6.79 13.15
C ASP A 209 11.46 -6.16 12.26
N LEU A 210 11.09 -5.37 11.24
CA LEU A 210 12.03 -4.75 10.28
C LEU A 210 13.07 -3.85 10.98
N ASP A 211 12.69 -3.21 12.08
CA ASP A 211 13.57 -2.33 12.87
C ASP A 211 14.72 -3.09 13.56
N LEU A 212 14.56 -4.39 13.76
CA LEU A 212 15.58 -5.24 14.40
C LEU A 212 16.75 -5.55 13.46
N ARG A 213 16.60 -5.33 12.14
CA ARG A 213 17.61 -5.65 11.13
C ARG A 213 18.25 -4.39 10.58
N GLN A 214 19.57 -4.32 10.73
CA GLN A 214 20.38 -3.21 10.19
C GLN A 214 20.65 -3.35 8.69
N ASP A 215 20.84 -4.57 8.19
CA ASP A 215 21.12 -4.83 6.77
C ASP A 215 20.12 -5.84 6.21
N LEU A 216 19.12 -5.31 5.49
CA LEU A 216 18.11 -6.11 4.80
C LEU A 216 18.68 -6.78 3.55
N ALA A 217 19.67 -6.17 2.90
CA ALA A 217 20.23 -6.69 1.65
C ALA A 217 21.12 -7.91 1.88
N ALA A 218 21.81 -7.98 3.03
CA ALA A 218 22.64 -9.12 3.41
C ALA A 218 21.86 -10.44 3.51
N SER A 219 20.55 -10.41 3.81
CA SER A 219 19.71 -11.61 3.88
C SER A 219 19.76 -12.44 2.59
N LEU A 220 19.74 -11.76 1.45
CA LEU A 220 19.72 -12.37 0.12
C LEU A 220 21.07 -12.94 -0.32
N ALA A 221 22.14 -12.70 0.44
CA ALA A 221 23.45 -13.34 0.21
C ALA A 221 23.51 -14.78 0.74
N HIS A 222 22.56 -15.19 1.58
CA HIS A 222 22.56 -16.53 2.16
C HIS A 222 22.36 -17.61 1.06
N PRO A 223 23.03 -18.79 1.13
CA PRO A 223 22.94 -19.83 0.10
C PRO A 223 21.52 -20.33 -0.23
N SER A 224 20.55 -20.18 0.70
CA SER A 224 19.14 -20.50 0.45
C SER A 224 18.52 -19.65 -0.65
N PHE A 225 19.04 -18.46 -0.92
CA PHE A 225 18.56 -17.56 -1.97
C PHE A 225 19.26 -17.81 -3.32
N ARG A 226 20.03 -18.89 -3.49
CA ARG A 226 20.72 -19.17 -4.75
C ARG A 226 19.77 -19.30 -5.94
N ALA A 227 18.61 -19.92 -5.75
CA ALA A 227 17.59 -20.03 -6.80
C ALA A 227 16.97 -18.65 -7.09
N TRP A 228 16.55 -17.93 -6.05
CA TRP A 228 16.02 -16.57 -6.15
C TRP A 228 16.97 -15.61 -6.91
N ASN A 229 18.25 -15.60 -6.53
CA ASN A 229 19.25 -14.76 -7.19
C ASN A 229 19.52 -15.18 -8.64
N ARG A 230 19.34 -16.46 -8.99
CA ARG A 230 19.42 -16.91 -10.38
C ARG A 230 18.28 -16.33 -11.21
N THR A 231 17.05 -16.39 -10.70
CA THR A 231 15.87 -15.77 -11.34
C THR A 231 16.11 -14.27 -11.55
N ARG A 232 16.64 -13.57 -10.54
CA ARG A 232 16.96 -12.13 -10.65
C ARG A 232 18.00 -11.79 -11.72
N GLN A 233 18.91 -12.70 -12.04
CA GLN A 233 19.91 -12.49 -13.10
C GLN A 233 19.34 -12.67 -14.51
N ARG A 234 18.15 -13.29 -14.65
CA ARG A 234 17.49 -13.46 -15.96
C ARG A 234 17.02 -12.10 -16.48
N PRO A 235 17.13 -11.83 -17.80
CA PRO A 235 16.67 -10.56 -18.36
C PRO A 235 15.16 -10.35 -18.18
N ASP A 236 14.36 -11.41 -18.27
CA ASP A 236 12.90 -11.34 -18.23
C ASP A 236 12.34 -11.01 -16.84
N SER A 237 13.13 -11.20 -15.79
CA SER A 237 12.73 -10.81 -14.42
C SER A 237 12.55 -9.29 -14.26
N ARG A 238 12.88 -8.49 -15.29
CA ARG A 238 12.59 -7.03 -15.33
C ARG A 238 11.10 -6.72 -15.34
N PHE A 239 10.28 -7.69 -15.77
CA PHE A 239 8.82 -7.58 -15.76
C PHE A 239 8.21 -7.99 -14.41
N LEU A 240 9.00 -8.46 -13.46
CA LEU A 240 8.54 -8.82 -12.12
C LEU A 240 8.82 -7.71 -11.11
N ALA A 241 7.82 -7.37 -10.33
CA ALA A 241 7.91 -6.40 -9.24
C ALA A 241 7.45 -7.06 -7.93
N ALA A 242 8.28 -6.93 -6.90
CA ALA A 242 8.03 -7.50 -5.59
C ALA A 242 7.88 -6.36 -4.57
N VAL A 243 6.72 -6.24 -3.92
CA VAL A 243 6.36 -5.11 -3.06
C VAL A 243 6.24 -5.53 -1.60
N MET A 244 6.75 -4.69 -0.70
CA MET A 244 6.56 -4.78 0.75
C MET A 244 6.51 -3.38 1.37
N PRO A 245 6.05 -3.20 2.61
CA PRO A 245 5.24 -4.12 3.41
C PRO A 245 3.76 -4.09 2.97
N HIS A 246 2.88 -4.71 3.75
CA HIS A 246 1.44 -4.64 3.55
C HIS A 246 0.85 -3.27 3.95
N LEU A 247 -0.35 -2.99 3.41
CA LEU A 247 -1.14 -1.78 3.63
C LEU A 247 -2.39 -2.12 4.45
N LEU A 248 -2.74 -1.30 5.44
CA LEU A 248 -3.94 -1.51 6.25
C LEU A 248 -5.20 -1.25 5.41
N VAL A 249 -6.12 -2.23 5.35
CA VAL A 249 -7.33 -2.12 4.53
C VAL A 249 -8.57 -1.68 5.32
N ARG A 250 -8.56 -1.90 6.64
CA ARG A 250 -9.72 -1.71 7.52
C ARG A 250 -9.27 -1.27 8.91
N GLU A 251 -9.97 -0.30 9.48
CA GLU A 251 -9.82 0.06 10.89
C GLU A 251 -10.57 -0.94 11.80
N PRO A 252 -10.06 -1.22 13.01
CA PRO A 252 -10.77 -2.07 13.96
C PRO A 252 -12.17 -1.54 14.24
N TRP A 253 -13.16 -2.43 14.23
CA TRP A 253 -14.55 -2.06 14.41
C TRP A 253 -14.80 -1.47 15.80
N ARG A 254 -15.57 -0.38 15.86
CA ARG A 254 -16.01 0.24 17.12
C ARG A 254 -17.52 0.27 17.23
N GLY A 255 -18.04 0.09 18.44
CA GLY A 255 -19.48 0.01 18.71
C GLY A 255 -20.25 1.27 18.34
N ARG A 256 -19.58 2.43 18.23
CA ARG A 256 -20.18 3.68 17.74
C ARG A 256 -20.47 3.67 16.24
N ASP A 257 -19.75 2.86 15.47
CA ASP A 257 -19.85 2.85 14.02
C ASP A 257 -21.07 2.03 13.53
N PHE A 258 -21.62 1.16 14.39
CA PHE A 258 -22.71 0.23 14.05
C PHE A 258 -23.89 0.25 15.01
N PRO A 259 -24.69 1.32 15.04
CA PRO A 259 -25.89 1.38 15.89
C PRO A 259 -26.94 0.31 15.54
N ARG A 260 -26.84 -0.37 14.40
CA ARG A 260 -27.79 -1.37 13.90
C ARG A 260 -27.50 -2.82 14.33
N LEU A 261 -26.33 -3.10 14.93
CA LEU A 261 -25.93 -4.47 15.30
C LEU A 261 -26.73 -5.02 16.50
N GLY A 262 -27.39 -4.14 17.26
CA GLY A 262 -28.28 -4.53 18.36
C GLY A 262 -27.57 -4.87 19.68
N PHE A 263 -26.23 -4.83 19.70
CA PHE A 263 -25.40 -4.99 20.88
C PHE A 263 -24.13 -4.13 20.79
N SER A 264 -23.49 -3.86 21.93
CA SER A 264 -22.27 -3.07 21.98
C SER A 264 -21.04 -3.96 21.86
N TRP A 265 -20.21 -3.71 20.85
CA TRP A 265 -18.95 -4.43 20.65
C TRP A 265 -17.88 -3.53 20.04
N ASP A 266 -16.70 -3.59 20.64
CA ASP A 266 -15.47 -3.02 20.11
C ASP A 266 -14.51 -4.18 19.82
N GLU A 267 -14.00 -4.23 18.59
CA GLU A 267 -13.05 -5.26 18.15
C GLU A 267 -11.77 -5.17 18.99
N LYS A 268 -11.34 -6.33 19.50
CA LYS A 268 -10.14 -6.42 20.33
C LYS A 268 -8.94 -6.87 19.50
N VAL A 269 -8.05 -5.93 19.21
CA VAL A 269 -6.75 -6.19 18.58
C VAL A 269 -5.72 -6.48 19.68
N ASN A 270 -5.22 -7.71 19.75
CA ASN A 270 -4.17 -8.12 20.70
C ASN A 270 -2.80 -8.18 20.03
N SER A 271 -2.77 -8.59 18.76
CA SER A 271 -1.59 -8.66 17.90
C SER A 271 -1.79 -7.78 16.68
N PRO A 272 -0.72 -7.24 16.07
CA PRO A 272 -0.82 -6.64 14.74
C PRO A 272 -1.37 -7.60 13.67
N ASP A 273 -1.37 -8.93 13.88
CA ASP A 273 -1.94 -9.91 12.93
C ASP A 273 -3.47 -9.89 12.95
N ASP A 274 -4.07 -9.39 14.04
CA ASP A 274 -5.53 -9.28 14.15
C ASP A 274 -6.05 -8.15 13.24
N LEU A 275 -5.17 -7.27 12.76
CA LEU A 275 -5.49 -6.22 11.79
C LEU A 275 -5.63 -6.81 10.38
N CYS A 276 -6.51 -6.18 9.59
CA CYS A 276 -6.77 -6.62 8.22
C CYS A 276 -5.77 -5.97 7.25
N TRP A 277 -4.73 -6.71 6.88
CA TRP A 277 -3.66 -6.26 5.99
C TRP A 277 -3.92 -6.67 4.54
N LEU A 278 -3.72 -5.72 3.62
CA LEU A 278 -3.76 -5.91 2.18
C LEU A 278 -2.33 -6.00 1.62
N ASN A 279 -2.13 -6.90 0.68
CA ASN A 279 -0.87 -7.03 -0.03
C ASN A 279 -0.46 -5.69 -0.68
N GLY A 280 0.81 -5.29 -0.48
CA GLY A 280 1.37 -4.05 -1.04
C GLY A 280 1.33 -3.99 -2.58
N SER A 281 1.19 -5.14 -3.26
CA SER A 281 1.00 -5.20 -4.71
C SER A 281 -0.21 -4.39 -5.20
N PHE A 282 -1.30 -4.34 -4.42
CA PHE A 282 -2.48 -3.54 -4.73
C PHE A 282 -2.17 -2.04 -4.71
N ALA A 283 -1.26 -1.59 -3.85
CA ALA A 283 -0.89 -0.17 -3.81
C ALA A 283 -0.17 0.26 -5.10
N LEU A 284 0.67 -0.59 -5.69
CA LEU A 284 1.29 -0.32 -6.99
C LEU A 284 0.27 -0.39 -8.13
N GLY A 285 -0.69 -1.32 -8.03
CA GLY A 285 -1.94 -1.36 -8.80
C GLY A 285 -2.65 -0.01 -8.87
N TYR A 286 -2.98 0.52 -7.69
CA TYR A 286 -3.67 1.78 -7.50
C TYR A 286 -2.96 2.96 -8.17
N VAL A 287 -1.66 3.16 -7.92
CA VAL A 287 -0.93 4.29 -8.50
C VAL A 287 -0.81 4.19 -10.02
N THR A 288 -0.69 2.97 -10.55
CA THR A 288 -0.58 2.72 -12.00
C THR A 288 -1.90 3.00 -12.70
N MET A 289 -3.02 2.53 -12.13
CA MET A 289 -4.36 2.83 -12.63
C MET A 289 -4.62 4.33 -12.63
N ARG A 290 -4.30 5.01 -11.52
CA ARG A 290 -4.46 6.47 -11.41
C ARG A 290 -3.61 7.23 -12.44
N ALA A 291 -2.33 6.85 -12.61
CA ALA A 291 -1.47 7.45 -13.61
C ALA A 291 -2.03 7.25 -15.03
N MET A 292 -2.58 6.06 -15.33
CA MET A 292 -3.21 5.77 -16.61
C MET A 292 -4.49 6.60 -16.84
N ALA A 293 -5.32 6.78 -15.81
CA ALA A 293 -6.53 7.60 -15.88
C ALA A 293 -6.18 9.08 -16.14
N ASN A 294 -5.25 9.64 -15.36
CA ASN A 294 -4.91 11.05 -15.42
C ASN A 294 -4.10 11.42 -16.67
N PHE A 295 -3.20 10.54 -17.11
CA PHE A 295 -2.16 10.89 -18.07
C PHE A 295 -2.09 10.02 -19.32
N ARG A 296 -2.86 8.93 -19.36
CA ARG A 296 -2.82 7.90 -20.43
C ARG A 296 -1.49 7.17 -20.55
N TRP A 297 -0.57 7.40 -19.60
CA TRP A 297 0.74 6.75 -19.49
C TRP A 297 1.06 6.39 -18.04
N PRO A 298 1.62 5.20 -17.78
CA PRO A 298 2.03 4.76 -16.45
C PRO A 298 3.39 5.35 -16.03
N ALA A 299 3.64 6.65 -16.30
CA ALA A 299 4.94 7.29 -16.07
C ALA A 299 5.06 7.98 -14.69
N ALA A 300 3.94 8.49 -14.17
CA ALA A 300 3.87 9.26 -12.93
C ALA A 300 3.42 8.37 -11.75
N ILE A 301 4.18 7.31 -11.47
CA ILE A 301 3.87 6.30 -10.45
C ILE A 301 4.87 6.27 -9.28
N ARG A 302 5.85 7.19 -9.28
CA ARG A 302 6.85 7.32 -8.22
C ARG A 302 6.99 8.77 -7.75
N GLY A 303 7.66 8.94 -6.63
CA GLY A 303 7.89 10.23 -5.99
C GLY A 303 6.68 10.65 -5.14
N ILE A 304 6.98 11.23 -3.98
CA ILE A 304 5.98 11.74 -3.07
C ILE A 304 5.70 13.20 -3.44
N VAL A 305 4.59 13.40 -4.15
CA VAL A 305 4.02 14.69 -4.55
C VAL A 305 2.76 14.90 -3.69
N PRO A 306 2.20 16.13 -3.58
CA PRO A 306 0.89 16.36 -3.00
C PRO A 306 -0.13 15.23 -3.28
N PRO A 307 -1.04 14.94 -2.32
CA PRO A 307 -1.97 13.83 -2.42
C PRO A 307 -2.70 13.79 -3.77
N GLY A 308 -2.76 12.61 -4.40
CA GLY A 308 -3.42 12.41 -5.70
C GLY A 308 -2.49 12.39 -6.91
N GLU A 309 -1.20 12.66 -6.74
CA GLU A 309 -0.21 12.64 -7.83
C GLU A 309 0.98 11.72 -7.53
N GLY A 310 1.74 11.39 -8.58
CA GLY A 310 3.00 10.63 -8.49
C GLY A 310 2.83 9.23 -7.88
N GLY A 311 3.77 8.85 -7.03
CA GLY A 311 3.78 7.57 -6.32
C GLY A 311 3.01 7.56 -5.01
N THR A 312 2.28 8.63 -4.68
CA THR A 312 1.53 8.75 -3.43
C THR A 312 0.33 7.79 -3.39
N VAL A 313 0.19 7.01 -2.33
CA VAL A 313 -0.90 6.05 -2.11
C VAL A 313 -1.79 6.59 -0.99
N ASP A 314 -3.02 6.99 -1.34
CA ASP A 314 -4.05 7.26 -0.34
C ASP A 314 -4.73 5.94 -0.02
N GLY A 315 -4.30 5.32 1.09
CA GLY A 315 -4.80 4.02 1.51
C GLY A 315 -6.31 4.05 1.80
N PRO A 316 -6.97 2.89 1.83
CA PRO A 316 -8.41 2.81 2.09
C PRO A 316 -8.77 3.34 3.49
N VAL A 317 -7.81 3.33 4.43
CA VAL A 317 -8.00 3.76 5.81
C VAL A 317 -6.77 4.51 6.31
N ARG A 318 -7.00 5.50 7.17
CA ARG A 318 -5.95 6.19 7.94
C ARG A 318 -6.06 5.78 9.38
N HIS A 319 -5.09 5.04 9.90
CA HIS A 319 -5.15 4.53 11.26
C HIS A 319 -4.87 5.63 12.30
N PHE A 320 -5.74 5.74 13.30
CA PHE A 320 -5.52 6.60 14.48
C PHE A 320 -5.46 5.76 15.77
N LEU A 321 -4.40 5.92 16.55
CA LEU A 321 -4.31 5.30 17.88
C LEU A 321 -5.24 6.02 18.87
N HIS A 322 -5.82 5.26 19.79
CA HIS A 322 -6.75 5.80 20.78
C HIS A 322 -6.13 6.85 21.72
N ALA A 323 -4.84 6.73 22.01
CA ALA A 323 -4.11 7.70 22.82
C ALA A 323 -3.89 9.04 22.09
N ASP A 324 -3.96 9.04 20.76
CA ASP A 324 -3.81 10.24 19.95
C ASP A 324 -5.18 10.95 19.86
N ARG A 325 -5.18 12.28 19.92
CA ARG A 325 -6.41 13.06 19.71
C ARG A 325 -6.90 12.83 18.27
N HIS A 326 -8.15 12.39 18.11
CA HIS A 326 -8.75 12.13 16.79
C HIS A 326 -8.52 13.31 15.82
N GLY A 327 -7.99 13.00 14.64
CA GLY A 327 -7.72 13.98 13.59
C GLY A 327 -6.46 14.84 13.77
N VAL A 328 -5.63 14.59 14.80
CA VAL A 328 -4.39 15.37 15.04
C VAL A 328 -3.16 14.70 14.45
N VAL A 329 -2.99 13.38 14.62
CA VAL A 329 -1.88 12.62 14.05
C VAL A 329 -2.39 11.27 13.54
N ALA A 330 -2.39 11.08 12.22
CA ALA A 330 -2.57 9.76 11.66
C ALA A 330 -1.27 8.95 11.83
N ARG A 331 -1.41 7.70 12.26
CA ARG A 331 -0.30 6.75 12.36
C ARG A 331 -0.16 5.97 11.06
N PHE A 332 0.66 4.93 11.13
CA PHE A 332 1.16 4.17 10.01
C PHE A 332 0.04 3.50 9.22
N ALA A 333 0.00 3.77 7.91
CA ALA A 333 -0.89 3.07 6.98
C ALA A 333 -0.31 1.71 6.56
N THR A 334 0.98 1.48 6.82
CA THR A 334 1.73 0.26 6.54
C THR A 334 2.09 -0.47 7.83
N GLU A 335 2.44 -1.76 7.75
CA GLU A 335 2.84 -2.54 8.93
C GLU A 335 4.02 -1.91 9.69
N ASN A 336 4.99 -1.33 8.97
CA ASN A 336 6.15 -0.68 9.58
C ASN A 336 6.63 0.55 8.79
N ALA A 337 7.43 1.38 9.46
CA ALA A 337 8.14 2.54 8.95
C ALA A 337 9.44 2.17 8.25
N VAL A 338 9.42 2.10 6.92
CA VAL A 338 10.67 1.93 6.16
C VAL A 338 11.46 3.25 6.15
N SER A 339 12.67 3.23 6.72
CA SER A 339 13.62 4.34 6.64
C SER A 339 14.23 4.46 5.23
N GLU A 340 14.80 5.62 4.90
CA GLU A 340 15.45 5.83 3.61
C GLU A 340 16.63 4.87 3.38
N ALA A 341 17.43 4.59 4.41
CA ALA A 341 18.53 3.64 4.31
C ALA A 341 18.04 2.21 4.03
N GLN A 342 16.97 1.77 4.71
CA GLN A 342 16.35 0.47 4.46
C GLN A 342 15.74 0.41 3.05
N GLU A 343 15.06 1.47 2.61
CA GLU A 343 14.51 1.58 1.26
C GLU A 343 15.61 1.44 0.20
N MET A 344 16.73 2.16 0.36
CA MET A 344 17.88 2.04 -0.54
C MET A 344 18.45 0.62 -0.55
N ALA A 345 18.57 -0.03 0.61
CA ALA A 345 19.04 -1.41 0.70
C ALA A 345 18.09 -2.37 -0.05
N LEU A 346 16.77 -2.24 0.16
CA LEU A 346 15.76 -3.04 -0.54
C LEU A 346 15.78 -2.81 -2.05
N ASN A 347 15.94 -1.54 -2.46
CA ASN A 347 15.98 -1.17 -3.86
C ASN A 347 17.15 -1.84 -4.59
N ASN A 348 18.32 -1.91 -3.95
CA ASN A 348 19.50 -2.59 -4.49
C ASN A 348 19.30 -4.10 -4.70
N VAL A 349 18.36 -4.70 -3.97
CA VAL A 349 18.03 -6.13 -4.12
C VAL A 349 16.77 -6.37 -4.96
N GLY A 350 16.23 -5.33 -5.59
CA GLY A 350 15.09 -5.45 -6.51
C GLY A 350 13.75 -5.65 -5.81
N ILE A 351 13.62 -5.13 -4.60
CA ILE A 351 12.37 -5.15 -3.81
C ILE A 351 11.89 -3.72 -3.63
N ILE A 352 10.62 -3.50 -3.95
CA ILE A 352 9.96 -2.20 -3.86
C ILE A 352 9.43 -2.00 -2.45
N ALA A 353 9.83 -0.90 -1.82
CA ALA A 353 9.34 -0.50 -0.52
C ALA A 353 8.19 0.52 -0.63
N LEU A 354 7.04 0.18 -0.07
CA LEU A 354 5.94 1.10 0.20
C LEU A 354 6.29 1.89 1.46
N ARG A 355 6.68 3.15 1.28
CA ARG A 355 7.12 4.01 2.37
C ARG A 355 5.96 4.85 2.87
N GLN A 356 5.81 4.92 4.18
CA GLN A 356 4.87 5.83 4.78
C GLN A 356 5.41 7.25 4.95
N MET A 357 4.52 8.21 4.83
CA MET A 357 4.76 9.59 5.21
C MET A 357 4.37 9.76 6.68
N GLN A 358 5.36 10.09 7.50
CA GLN A 358 5.15 10.27 8.93
C GLN A 358 4.10 11.36 9.17
N HIS A 359 3.16 11.07 10.07
CA HIS A 359 2.11 11.97 10.54
C HIS A 359 1.01 12.38 9.53
N THR A 360 1.06 11.95 8.27
CA THR A 360 0.01 12.28 7.27
C THR A 360 -1.02 11.16 7.09
N GLY A 361 -0.65 9.91 7.44
CA GLY A 361 -1.46 8.72 7.19
C GLY A 361 -1.49 8.29 5.73
N ILE A 362 -0.54 8.78 4.92
CA ILE A 362 -0.41 8.50 3.50
C ILE A 362 0.86 7.66 3.28
N ALA A 363 0.84 6.74 2.31
CA ALA A 363 2.01 6.00 1.89
C ALA A 363 2.46 6.42 0.48
N GLY A 364 3.58 5.91 -0.01
CA GLY A 364 4.00 6.17 -1.37
C GLY A 364 5.27 5.44 -1.78
N PHE A 365 5.47 5.39 -3.09
CA PHE A 365 6.66 4.80 -3.70
C PHE A 365 7.65 5.89 -4.08
N MET A 366 8.85 5.82 -3.51
CA MET A 366 9.95 6.70 -3.91
C MET A 366 10.66 6.12 -5.14
N ASN A 367 10.98 4.84 -5.08
CA ASN A 367 11.65 4.08 -6.13
C ASN A 367 10.94 2.77 -6.42
N LEU A 368 11.16 2.28 -7.65
CA LEU A 368 10.39 1.21 -8.26
C LEU A 368 11.31 0.26 -9.04
N PRO A 369 12.27 -0.42 -8.39
CA PRO A 369 13.06 -1.45 -9.05
C PRO A 369 12.23 -2.70 -9.34
N SER A 370 12.52 -3.34 -10.47
CA SER A 370 12.10 -4.72 -10.73
C SER A 370 13.00 -5.70 -9.96
N MET A 371 12.62 -6.98 -9.96
CA MET A 371 13.46 -8.03 -9.38
C MET A 371 14.79 -8.21 -10.11
N HIS A 372 14.92 -7.70 -11.34
CA HIS A 372 16.12 -7.85 -12.17
C HIS A 372 17.36 -7.22 -11.55
N SER A 373 18.40 -8.04 -11.44
CA SER A 373 19.75 -7.63 -11.08
C SER A 373 20.59 -7.60 -12.36
N PRO A 374 20.75 -6.44 -13.02
CA PRO A 374 21.55 -6.35 -14.23
C PRO A 374 23.01 -6.72 -13.94
N PRO A 375 23.70 -7.40 -14.88
CA PRO A 375 25.12 -7.68 -14.75
C PRO A 375 25.93 -6.38 -14.77
N ASP A 376 27.08 -6.37 -14.10
CA ASP A 376 28.04 -5.28 -14.22
C ASP A 376 28.77 -5.40 -15.57
N ILE A 377 28.36 -4.57 -16.53
CA ILE A 377 28.87 -4.59 -17.92
C ILE A 377 30.12 -3.68 -18.06
N GLY A 378 30.47 -2.90 -17.03
CA GLY A 378 31.53 -1.90 -17.10
C GLY A 378 31.13 -0.68 -17.95
N GLY A 379 31.63 0.49 -17.55
CA GLY A 379 31.36 1.76 -18.22
C GLY A 379 30.07 2.43 -17.76
N ASP A 380 30.19 3.71 -17.40
CA ASP A 380 29.13 4.47 -16.71
C ASP A 380 27.81 4.49 -17.50
N ILE A 381 27.85 4.68 -18.82
CA ILE A 381 26.65 4.78 -19.68
C ILE A 381 25.92 3.44 -19.78
N ALA A 382 26.66 2.34 -19.96
CA ALA A 382 26.06 1.01 -20.09
C ALA A 382 25.39 0.58 -18.79
N GLN A 383 26.04 0.87 -17.65
CA GLN A 383 25.49 0.62 -16.33
C GLN A 383 24.23 1.45 -16.05
N MET A 384 24.21 2.73 -16.44
CA MET A 384 23.02 3.58 -16.33
C MET A 384 21.86 3.04 -17.17
N ASN A 385 22.11 2.59 -18.40
CA ASN A 385 21.08 1.99 -19.26
C ASN A 385 20.55 0.66 -18.70
N ALA A 386 21.43 -0.16 -18.15
CA ALA A 386 21.05 -1.41 -17.51
C ALA A 386 20.19 -1.16 -16.26
N LYS A 387 20.55 -0.16 -15.44
CA LYS A 387 19.76 0.27 -14.27
C LYS A 387 18.40 0.82 -14.68
N MET A 388 18.30 1.63 -15.74
CA MET A 388 17.00 2.09 -16.24
C MET A 388 16.13 0.93 -16.71
N SER A 389 16.75 -0.05 -17.39
CA SER A 389 16.04 -1.25 -17.87
C SER A 389 15.59 -2.19 -16.75
N SER A 390 16.05 -1.98 -15.51
CA SER A 390 15.64 -2.72 -14.33
C SER A 390 14.63 -1.97 -13.46
N MET A 391 14.08 -0.82 -13.90
CA MET A 391 13.02 -0.12 -13.16
C MET A 391 11.64 -0.36 -13.78
N ILE A 392 10.66 -0.70 -12.94
CA ILE A 392 9.33 -1.13 -13.40
C ILE A 392 8.54 0.01 -14.06
N ASN A 393 8.76 1.26 -13.66
CA ASN A 393 8.10 2.43 -14.27
C ASN A 393 8.48 2.61 -15.75
N TYR A 394 9.75 2.36 -16.11
CA TYR A 394 10.17 2.41 -17.51
C TYR A 394 9.67 1.19 -18.27
N ILE A 395 9.68 0.01 -17.65
CA ILE A 395 9.14 -1.21 -18.27
C ILE A 395 7.64 -1.09 -18.55
N LEU A 396 6.84 -0.49 -17.66
CA LEU A 396 5.43 -0.20 -17.90
C LEU A 396 5.23 0.74 -19.10
N CYS A 397 6.05 1.79 -19.22
CA CYS A 397 6.01 2.69 -20.38
C CYS A 397 6.37 1.98 -21.68
N VAL A 398 7.48 1.22 -21.70
CA VAL A 398 7.94 0.45 -22.87
C VAL A 398 6.89 -0.59 -23.26
N SER A 399 6.29 -1.27 -22.29
CA SER A 399 5.23 -2.25 -22.51
C SER A 399 4.04 -1.64 -23.25
N ARG A 400 3.65 -0.42 -22.86
CA ARG A 400 2.57 0.30 -23.54
C ARG A 400 2.92 0.66 -24.99
N PHE A 401 4.16 1.08 -25.27
CA PHE A 401 4.62 1.28 -26.65
C PHE A 401 4.58 -0.03 -27.46
N ALA A 402 5.04 -1.13 -26.87
CA ALA A 402 5.02 -2.45 -27.51
C ALA A 402 3.58 -2.89 -27.84
N HIS A 403 2.60 -2.62 -26.96
CA HIS A 403 1.18 -2.88 -27.24
C HIS A 403 0.67 -2.09 -28.45
N TYR A 404 0.95 -0.78 -28.52
CA TYR A 404 0.54 0.01 -29.68
C TYR A 404 1.21 -0.42 -30.97
N VAL A 405 2.53 -0.67 -30.93
CA VAL A 405 3.31 -1.15 -32.08
C VAL A 405 2.77 -2.48 -32.58
N LYS A 406 2.40 -3.40 -31.69
CA LYS A 406 1.80 -4.68 -32.05
C LYS A 406 0.48 -4.50 -32.82
N VAL A 407 -0.40 -3.62 -32.34
CA VAL A 407 -1.68 -3.34 -33.01
C VAL A 407 -1.45 -2.67 -34.37
N MET A 408 -0.61 -1.64 -34.44
CA MET A 408 -0.30 -0.96 -35.71
C MET A 408 0.35 -1.90 -36.74
N ALA A 409 1.32 -2.70 -36.31
CA ALA A 409 1.98 -3.67 -37.18
C ALA A 409 1.00 -4.71 -37.72
N ARG A 410 0.04 -5.16 -36.90
CA ARG A 410 -1.03 -6.09 -37.30
C ARG A 410 -1.92 -5.48 -38.38
N ASP A 411 -2.32 -4.21 -38.23
CA ASP A 411 -3.15 -3.50 -39.21
C ASP A 411 -2.42 -3.30 -40.56
N TRP A 412 -1.09 -3.34 -40.56
CA TRP A 412 -0.28 -3.23 -41.78
C TRP A 412 -0.07 -4.56 -42.49
N VAL A 413 -0.32 -5.70 -41.83
CA VAL A 413 -0.18 -7.03 -42.45
C VAL A 413 -1.14 -7.12 -43.65
N GLY A 414 -0.60 -7.43 -44.82
CA GLY A 414 -1.36 -7.50 -46.08
C GLY A 414 -1.46 -6.18 -46.84
N SER A 415 -0.91 -5.08 -46.31
CA SER A 415 -0.77 -3.82 -47.05
C SER A 415 0.52 -3.79 -47.88
N TYR A 416 0.52 -3.06 -49.00
CA TYR A 416 1.69 -2.88 -49.88
C TYR A 416 2.67 -1.84 -49.31
N LYS A 417 3.25 -2.09 -48.13
CA LYS A 417 4.24 -1.21 -47.49
C LYS A 417 5.63 -1.82 -47.58
N ASP A 418 6.62 -1.01 -47.93
CA ASP A 418 8.03 -1.37 -47.85
C ASP A 418 8.63 -1.02 -46.46
N ALA A 419 9.85 -1.48 -46.19
CA ALA A 419 10.52 -1.25 -44.90
C ALA A 419 10.67 0.26 -44.58
N ALA A 420 11.01 1.08 -45.58
CA ALA A 420 11.22 2.52 -45.42
C ALA A 420 9.92 3.28 -45.09
N GLN A 421 8.81 2.86 -45.67
CA GLN A 421 7.48 3.37 -45.36
C GLN A 421 7.06 2.98 -43.94
N CYS A 422 7.29 1.73 -43.53
CA CYS A 422 7.04 1.28 -42.16
C CYS A 422 7.86 2.09 -41.15
N GLU A 423 9.15 2.31 -41.41
CA GLU A 423 10.03 3.15 -40.58
C GLU A 423 9.50 4.58 -40.46
N THR A 424 9.17 5.21 -41.60
CA THR A 424 8.64 6.58 -41.63
C THR A 424 7.33 6.72 -40.86
N LEU A 425 6.43 5.74 -40.97
CA LEU A 425 5.15 5.73 -40.28
C LEU A 425 5.32 5.56 -38.76
N LEU A 426 6.16 4.62 -38.33
CA LEU A 426 6.47 4.41 -36.91
C LEU A 426 7.17 5.62 -36.31
N GLN A 427 8.17 6.16 -37.00
CA GLN A 427 8.92 7.34 -36.55
C GLN A 427 7.99 8.55 -36.40
N ARG A 428 7.11 8.80 -37.38
CA ARG A 428 6.10 9.87 -37.30
C ARG A 428 5.12 9.67 -36.16
N TRP A 429 4.74 8.42 -35.86
CA TRP A 429 3.86 8.12 -34.74
C TRP A 429 4.56 8.35 -33.40
N LEU A 430 5.80 7.89 -33.23
CA LEU A 430 6.59 8.09 -32.01
C LEU A 430 6.86 9.57 -31.72
N HIS A 431 7.08 10.40 -32.76
CA HIS A 431 7.27 11.84 -32.60
C HIS A 431 6.10 12.55 -31.94
N LYS A 432 4.89 11.98 -31.95
CA LYS A 432 3.73 12.53 -31.22
C LYS A 432 3.88 12.43 -29.70
N TYR A 433 4.83 11.63 -29.22
CA TYR A 433 5.09 11.37 -27.81
C TYR A 433 6.47 11.84 -27.36
N THR A 434 7.18 12.58 -28.23
CA THR A 434 8.44 13.26 -27.90
C THR A 434 8.23 14.75 -27.75
N THR A 435 9.06 15.40 -26.94
CA THR A 435 9.10 16.86 -26.80
C THR A 435 10.44 17.40 -27.28
N ASP A 436 10.40 18.50 -28.03
CA ASP A 436 11.60 19.23 -28.50
C ASP A 436 12.14 20.22 -27.44
N ASP A 437 11.38 20.42 -26.36
CA ASP A 437 11.80 21.23 -25.21
C ASP A 437 12.88 20.51 -24.39
N ASP A 438 13.96 21.21 -24.06
CA ASP A 438 15.05 20.68 -23.25
C ASP A 438 14.72 20.65 -21.76
N ASP A 439 13.80 21.50 -21.29
CA ASP A 439 13.28 21.49 -19.92
C ASP A 439 11.75 21.54 -19.88
N PRO A 440 11.07 20.47 -20.34
CA PRO A 440 9.62 20.41 -20.35
C PRO A 440 9.06 20.49 -18.93
N SER A 441 7.94 21.21 -18.77
CA SER A 441 7.22 21.26 -17.50
C SER A 441 6.80 19.86 -17.03
N ALA A 442 6.52 19.71 -15.73
CA ALA A 442 6.08 18.43 -15.17
C ALA A 442 4.85 17.84 -15.89
N GLN A 443 3.91 18.70 -16.31
CA GLN A 443 2.74 18.27 -17.09
C GLN A 443 3.12 17.81 -18.50
N GLN A 444 4.03 18.53 -19.18
CA GLN A 444 4.51 18.13 -20.51
C GLN A 444 5.30 16.82 -20.48
N ARG A 445 6.16 16.59 -19.48
CA ARG A 445 6.91 15.33 -19.31
C ARG A 445 6.03 14.10 -19.18
N VAL A 446 4.82 14.30 -18.68
CA VAL A 446 3.85 13.24 -18.45
C VAL A 446 2.99 12.99 -19.70
N GLN A 447 2.66 14.04 -20.45
CA GLN A 447 1.96 13.92 -21.73
C GLN A 447 2.87 13.36 -22.84
N TYR A 448 4.15 13.75 -22.84
CA TYR A 448 5.21 13.31 -23.74
C TYR A 448 6.23 12.50 -22.94
N PRO A 449 6.02 11.18 -22.79
CA PRO A 449 6.86 10.36 -21.90
C PRO A 449 8.30 10.17 -22.40
N LEU A 450 8.58 10.47 -23.67
CA LEU A 450 9.87 10.26 -24.30
C LEU A 450 10.58 11.59 -24.55
N ARG A 451 11.88 11.62 -24.27
CA ARG A 451 12.77 12.70 -24.72
C ARG A 451 13.16 12.50 -26.18
N GLU A 452 13.48 11.27 -26.56
CA GLU A 452 13.93 10.94 -27.91
C GLU A 452 13.46 9.53 -28.27
N ALA A 453 13.12 9.32 -29.54
CA ALA A 453 12.73 8.02 -30.07
C ALA A 453 13.32 7.84 -31.47
N ARG A 454 13.90 6.68 -31.74
CA ARG A 454 14.43 6.32 -33.07
C ARG A 454 13.95 4.93 -33.45
N VAL A 455 13.60 4.76 -34.72
CA VAL A 455 13.19 3.47 -35.29
C VAL A 455 14.09 3.15 -36.46
N SER A 456 14.52 1.90 -36.55
CA SER A 456 15.09 1.34 -37.78
C SER A 456 14.30 0.11 -38.18
N VAL A 457 13.88 0.04 -39.45
CA VAL A 457 13.20 -1.13 -40.01
C VAL A 457 14.04 -1.70 -41.14
N ARG A 458 14.40 -2.97 -41.05
CA ARG A 458 15.21 -3.67 -42.05
C ARG A 458 14.47 -4.89 -42.55
N GLU A 459 14.54 -5.16 -43.85
CA GLU A 459 14.00 -6.41 -44.39
C GLU A 459 14.94 -7.56 -44.03
N ASN A 460 14.37 -8.67 -43.58
CA ASN A 460 15.15 -9.87 -43.30
C ASN A 460 15.50 -10.57 -44.63
N PRO A 461 16.78 -10.66 -44.99
CA PRO A 461 17.19 -11.21 -46.29
C PRO A 461 16.89 -12.71 -46.42
N ALA A 462 16.73 -13.43 -45.30
CA ALA A 462 16.40 -14.86 -45.28
C ALA A 462 14.90 -15.13 -45.45
N LYS A 463 14.03 -14.14 -45.20
CA LYS A 463 12.57 -14.29 -45.26
C LYS A 463 11.94 -13.04 -45.91
N PRO A 464 11.80 -13.01 -47.26
CA PRO A 464 11.19 -11.89 -47.96
C PRO A 464 9.80 -11.55 -47.41
N GLY A 465 9.53 -10.25 -47.21
CA GLY A 465 8.30 -9.77 -46.58
C GLY A 465 8.27 -9.82 -45.05
N SER A 466 9.35 -10.29 -44.40
CA SER A 466 9.55 -10.16 -42.95
C SER A 466 10.44 -8.97 -42.67
N TYR A 467 10.03 -8.11 -41.73
CA TYR A 467 10.79 -6.94 -41.30
C TYR A 467 11.27 -7.09 -39.86
N GLU A 468 12.51 -6.72 -39.61
CA GLU A 468 13.08 -6.54 -38.28
C GLU A 468 12.98 -5.06 -37.91
N CYS A 469 12.37 -4.78 -36.77
CA CYS A 469 12.17 -3.42 -36.27
C CYS A 469 12.92 -3.26 -34.96
N GLU A 470 13.86 -2.32 -34.93
CA GLU A 470 14.57 -1.90 -33.73
C GLU A 470 14.04 -0.52 -33.33
N ILE A 471 13.53 -0.41 -32.10
CA ILE A 471 12.99 0.85 -31.56
C ILE A 471 13.82 1.22 -30.34
N ALA A 472 14.56 2.32 -30.45
CA ALA A 472 15.30 2.91 -29.34
C ALA A 472 14.46 4.01 -28.70
N LEU A 473 14.05 3.81 -27.45
CA LEU A 473 13.25 4.75 -26.67
C LEU A 473 14.08 5.36 -25.55
N ARG A 474 14.15 6.69 -25.49
CA ARG A 474 14.80 7.42 -24.40
C ARG A 474 13.76 8.16 -23.56
N PRO A 475 13.41 7.67 -22.37
CA PRO A 475 12.47 8.34 -21.48
C PRO A 475 13.09 9.60 -20.86
N HIS A 476 12.25 10.46 -20.26
CA HIS A 476 12.74 11.53 -19.39
C HIS A 476 13.34 10.96 -18.12
N TYR A 477 14.57 11.37 -17.78
CA TYR A 477 15.19 11.00 -16.52
C TYR A 477 14.40 11.61 -15.36
N GLN A 478 14.09 10.77 -14.38
CA GLN A 478 13.57 11.21 -13.10
C GLN A 478 14.67 11.10 -12.04
N LEU A 479 14.77 12.08 -11.14
CA LEU A 479 15.83 12.16 -10.14
C LEU A 479 15.73 11.01 -9.13
N ASP A 480 16.71 10.11 -9.14
CA ASP A 480 16.73 8.91 -8.29
C ASP A 480 17.32 9.24 -6.91
N GLN A 481 18.52 9.82 -6.88
CA GLN A 481 19.23 10.19 -5.64
C GLN A 481 19.97 11.51 -5.83
N LEU A 482 20.09 12.28 -4.76
CA LEU A 482 20.90 13.48 -4.70
C LEU A 482 21.86 13.39 -3.51
N THR A 483 23.12 13.05 -3.79
CA THR A 483 24.18 13.04 -2.77
C THR A 483 24.80 14.43 -2.72
N SER A 484 24.50 15.20 -1.66
CA SER A 484 25.13 16.50 -1.42
C SER A 484 26.32 16.36 -0.46
N GLU A 485 27.53 16.65 -0.93
CA GLU A 485 28.71 16.80 -0.07
C GLU A 485 28.93 18.29 0.24
N PHE A 486 28.80 18.69 1.50
CA PHE A 486 29.11 20.05 1.94
C PHE A 486 30.56 20.14 2.44
N ARG A 487 31.43 20.80 1.67
CA ARG A 487 32.79 21.12 2.11
C ARG A 487 32.86 22.53 2.68
N LEU A 488 32.79 22.65 4.00
CA LEU A 488 33.01 23.91 4.72
C LEU A 488 34.51 24.17 4.85
N THR A 489 35.01 25.21 4.21
CA THR A 489 36.42 25.62 4.30
C THR A 489 36.50 26.98 4.97
N THR A 490 37.11 27.06 6.16
CA THR A 490 37.31 28.32 6.88
C THR A 490 38.78 28.72 6.79
N VAL A 491 39.07 29.85 6.17
CA VAL A 491 40.42 30.45 6.19
C VAL A 491 40.51 31.33 7.43
N VAL A 492 41.27 30.88 8.44
CA VAL A 492 41.70 31.77 9.53
C VAL A 492 42.83 32.62 8.96
N GLY A 493 42.57 33.91 8.76
CA GLY A 493 43.53 34.85 8.18
C GLY A 493 44.87 34.80 8.90
N GLY A 494 45.89 34.30 8.21
CA GLY A 494 47.28 34.56 8.56
C GLY A 494 47.56 36.03 8.32
N LYS A 495 47.93 36.76 9.37
CA LYS A 495 48.57 38.08 9.23
C LYS A 495 49.82 37.89 8.37
N GLY A 496 49.77 38.34 7.12
CA GLY A 496 50.97 38.62 6.35
C GLY A 496 51.65 39.84 6.97
N ASN A 497 52.84 39.62 7.52
CA ASN A 497 53.85 40.65 7.75
C ASN A 497 54.82 40.60 6.57
#